data_AF-A0A6G0Z1Y2-F1
#
_entry.id   AF-A0A6G0Z1Y2-F1
#
_cell.length_a   1.000
_cell.length_b   1.000
_cell.length_c   1.000
_cell.angle_alpha   90.00
_cell.angle_beta   90.00
_cell.angle_gamma   90.00
#
_symmetry.space_group_name_H-M   'P 1'
#
loop_
_entity.id
_entity.type
_entity.pdbx_description
1 polymer ?
#
loop_
_entity_poly.entity_id
_entity_poly.type
_entity_poly.pdbx_seq_one_letter_code
_entity_poly.pdbx_strand_id
1 'polypeptide(L)'
;MDVEDVLSDVVSMEDLKKFEKEYHNQLTTGTVSQETKFHYAWCLVRSNYPADIRKGLILLEQLIKHEANDEEAKRNYLYYLALGNSRIKEYSTALQFIKAFLHMQPENMQARNLLMTIQKKMESDAHKGMAVAGALALGLSAVVGIGFALAKNLNKK
;
A
#
# COMPACT_ATOMS: atom_id res chain seq x y z
N MET A 1 15.08 7.82 16.00
CA MET A 1 15.08 8.30 14.61
C MET A 1 13.67 8.17 14.12
N ASP A 2 12.96 9.30 14.01
CA ASP A 2 11.69 9.35 13.33
C ASP A 2 11.96 8.92 11.89
N VAL A 3 11.53 7.70 11.54
CA VAL A 3 11.45 7.29 10.14
C VAL A 3 10.62 8.37 9.48
N GLU A 4 11.22 9.19 8.60
CA GLU A 4 10.48 10.16 7.80
C GLU A 4 9.18 9.49 7.35
N ASP A 5 8.03 10.11 7.63
CA ASP A 5 6.75 9.52 7.31
C ASP A 5 6.70 9.34 5.80
N VAL A 6 6.98 8.13 5.30
CA VAL A 6 7.02 7.79 3.88
C VAL A 6 5.69 8.18 3.21
N LEU A 7 4.62 8.31 3.99
CA LEU A 7 3.29 8.73 3.54
C LEU A 7 3.16 10.24 3.32
N SER A 8 4.09 11.04 3.86
CA SER A 8 4.16 12.50 3.71
C SER A 8 4.93 12.96 2.48
N ASP A 9 5.55 12.04 1.74
CA ASP A 9 6.19 12.36 0.47
C ASP A 9 5.12 12.67 -0.60
N VAL A 10 5.18 13.88 -1.15
CA VAL A 10 4.20 14.43 -2.10
C VAL A 10 4.92 14.81 -3.38
N VAL A 11 4.28 14.51 -4.52
CA VAL A 11 4.80 14.87 -5.83
C VAL A 11 4.75 16.39 -6.07
N SER A 12 5.72 16.93 -6.82
CA SER A 12 5.69 18.34 -7.20
C SER A 12 4.49 18.66 -8.10
N MET A 13 3.95 19.88 -7.99
CA MET A 13 2.85 20.32 -8.87
C MET A 13 3.28 20.42 -10.34
N GLU A 14 4.57 20.63 -10.60
CA GLU A 14 5.14 20.66 -11.95
C GLU A 14 5.11 19.27 -12.59
N ASP A 15 5.57 18.25 -11.88
CA ASP A 15 5.53 16.87 -12.34
C ASP A 15 4.09 16.40 -12.55
N LEU A 16 3.20 16.69 -11.58
CA LEU A 16 1.80 16.32 -11.70
C LEU A 16 1.18 16.91 -12.98
N LYS A 17 1.37 18.20 -13.25
CA LYS A 17 0.86 18.86 -14.47
C LYS A 17 1.49 18.29 -15.74
N LYS A 18 2.80 17.99 -15.71
CA LYS A 18 3.52 17.40 -16.85
C LYS A 18 2.92 16.05 -17.24
N PHE A 19 2.80 15.13 -16.28
CA PHE A 19 2.31 13.78 -16.55
C PHE A 19 0.80 13.74 -16.79
N GLU A 20 0.05 14.64 -16.16
CA GLU A 20 -1.37 14.83 -16.47
C GLU A 20 -1.58 15.27 -17.92
N LYS A 21 -0.82 16.26 -18.38
CA LYS A 21 -0.89 16.74 -19.77
C LYS A 21 -0.54 15.61 -20.75
N GLU A 22 0.53 14.88 -20.48
CA GLU A 22 0.95 13.76 -21.34
C GLU A 22 -0.13 12.67 -21.42
N TYR A 23 -0.72 12.30 -20.29
CA TYR A 23 -1.81 11.33 -20.23
C TYR A 23 -3.03 11.76 -21.05
N HIS A 24 -3.47 13.02 -20.90
CA HIS A 24 -4.63 13.52 -21.63
C HIS A 24 -4.35 13.67 -23.13
N ASN A 25 -3.14 14.07 -23.53
CA ASN A 25 -2.75 14.12 -24.94
C ASN A 25 -2.89 12.72 -25.58
N GLN A 26 -2.34 11.68 -24.95
CA GLN A 26 -2.46 10.31 -25.47
C GLN A 26 -3.90 9.78 -25.40
N LEU A 27 -4.69 10.23 -24.43
CA LEU A 27 -6.11 9.88 -24.37
C LEU A 27 -6.87 10.43 -25.58
N THR A 28 -6.54 11.63 -26.05
CA THR A 28 -7.15 12.22 -27.24
C THR A 28 -6.75 11.53 -28.55
N THR A 29 -5.58 10.90 -28.60
CA THR A 29 -5.13 10.12 -29.77
C THR A 29 -5.66 8.68 -29.76
N GLY A 30 -6.38 8.28 -28.71
CA GLY A 30 -7.14 7.03 -28.63
C GLY A 30 -6.41 5.86 -27.97
N THR A 31 -5.13 5.98 -27.62
CA THR A 31 -4.39 4.95 -26.89
C THR A 31 -3.36 5.58 -25.96
N VAL A 32 -3.40 5.20 -24.68
CA VAL A 32 -2.42 5.63 -23.68
C VAL A 32 -1.42 4.51 -23.43
N SER A 33 -0.13 4.82 -23.56
CA SER A 33 0.94 3.87 -23.25
C SER A 33 0.92 3.47 -21.76
N GLN A 34 1.39 2.26 -21.45
CA GLN A 34 1.43 1.81 -20.05
C GLN A 34 2.41 2.63 -19.22
N GLU A 35 3.53 3.07 -19.81
CA GLU A 35 4.49 3.98 -19.18
C GLU A 35 3.84 5.33 -18.80
N THR A 36 3.14 5.98 -19.73
CA THR A 36 2.44 7.25 -19.44
C THR A 36 1.35 7.06 -18.38
N LYS A 37 0.60 5.97 -18.45
CA LYS A 37 -0.41 5.63 -17.45
C LYS A 37 0.22 5.42 -16.07
N PHE A 38 1.36 4.73 -16.01
CA PHE A 38 2.10 4.51 -14.77
C PHE A 38 2.61 5.82 -14.18
N HIS A 39 3.27 6.67 -14.98
CA HIS A 39 3.79 7.94 -14.50
C HIS A 39 2.68 8.85 -13.95
N TYR A 40 1.54 8.91 -14.63
CA TYR A 40 0.41 9.68 -14.12
C TYR A 40 -0.17 9.07 -12.83
N ALA A 41 -0.34 7.76 -12.77
CA ALA A 41 -0.80 7.06 -11.58
C ALA A 41 0.14 7.27 -10.37
N TRP A 42 1.44 7.24 -10.62
CA TRP A 42 2.50 7.51 -9.64
C TRP A 42 2.39 8.90 -9.02
N CYS A 43 2.11 9.93 -9.83
CA CYS A 43 1.84 11.27 -9.31
C CYS A 43 0.56 11.30 -8.47
N LEU A 44 -0.51 10.67 -8.96
CA LEU A 44 -1.82 10.68 -8.32
C LEU A 44 -1.81 10.03 -6.94
N VAL A 45 -1.14 8.87 -6.77
CA VAL A 45 -1.04 8.20 -5.46
C VAL A 45 -0.16 8.97 -4.46
N ARG A 46 0.63 9.94 -4.94
CA ARG A 46 1.43 10.89 -4.15
C ARG A 46 0.77 12.27 -4.02
N SER A 47 -0.47 12.45 -4.48
CA SER A 47 -1.25 13.70 -4.30
C SER A 47 -1.76 13.86 -2.86
N ASN A 48 -2.05 15.08 -2.41
CA ASN A 48 -2.70 15.34 -1.11
C ASN A 48 -4.21 15.07 -1.12
N TYR A 49 -4.81 14.86 -2.29
CA TYR A 49 -6.26 14.70 -2.43
C TYR A 49 -6.65 13.22 -2.48
N PRO A 50 -7.52 12.73 -1.58
CA PRO A 50 -7.98 11.33 -1.61
C PRO A 50 -8.67 10.91 -2.91
N ALA A 51 -9.27 11.85 -3.64
CA ALA A 51 -9.88 11.57 -4.95
C ALA A 51 -8.82 11.22 -6.00
N ASP A 52 -7.72 11.98 -6.05
CA ASP A 52 -6.58 11.71 -6.92
C ASP A 52 -5.97 10.35 -6.59
N ILE A 53 -5.74 10.07 -5.30
CA ILE A 53 -5.15 8.80 -4.86
C ILE A 53 -6.01 7.63 -5.36
N ARG A 54 -7.34 7.69 -5.18
CA ARG A 54 -8.25 6.65 -5.69
C ARG A 54 -8.16 6.49 -7.21
N LYS A 55 -8.09 7.59 -7.96
CA LYS A 55 -7.88 7.54 -9.43
C LYS A 55 -6.56 6.86 -9.77
N GLY A 56 -5.48 7.18 -9.06
CA GLY A 56 -4.16 6.56 -9.24
C GLY A 56 -4.19 5.04 -8.96
N LEU A 57 -4.87 4.62 -7.89
CA LEU A 57 -5.04 3.21 -7.55
C LEU A 57 -5.75 2.43 -8.67
N ILE A 58 -6.83 2.98 -9.23
CA ILE A 58 -7.55 2.37 -10.35
C ILE A 58 -6.63 2.18 -11.57
N LEU A 59 -5.81 3.18 -11.89
CA LEU A 59 -4.87 3.09 -13.01
C LEU A 59 -3.79 2.02 -12.77
N LEU A 60 -3.27 1.89 -11.55
CA LEU A 60 -2.30 0.84 -11.18
C LEU A 60 -2.90 -0.57 -11.25
N GLU A 61 -4.15 -0.75 -10.82
CA GLU A 61 -4.86 -2.03 -10.94
C GLU A 61 -5.08 -2.43 -12.41
N GLN A 62 -5.33 -1.47 -13.29
CA GLN A 62 -5.43 -1.72 -14.73
C GLN A 62 -4.07 -2.16 -15.32
N LEU A 63 -2.97 -1.53 -14.88
CA LEU A 63 -1.62 -1.89 -15.30
C LEU A 63 -1.26 -3.31 -14.88
N ILE A 64 -1.50 -3.68 -13.62
CA ILE A 64 -1.27 -5.06 -13.14
C ILE A 64 -2.00 -6.11 -13.99
N LYS A 65 -3.24 -5.83 -14.42
CA LYS A 65 -4.02 -6.76 -15.24
C LYS A 65 -3.48 -6.85 -16.67
N HIS A 66 -3.00 -5.74 -17.22
CA HIS A 66 -2.50 -5.67 -18.59
C HIS A 66 -1.07 -6.24 -18.71
N GLU A 67 -0.22 -6.03 -17.72
CA GLU A 67 1.19 -6.43 -17.69
C GLU A 67 1.43 -7.60 -16.73
N ALA A 68 0.49 -8.54 -16.67
CA ALA A 68 0.50 -9.63 -15.71
C ALA A 68 1.76 -10.51 -15.75
N ASN A 69 2.47 -10.55 -16.89
CA ASN A 69 3.68 -11.33 -17.10
C ASN A 69 4.98 -10.53 -16.86
N ASP A 70 4.91 -9.21 -16.68
CA ASP A 70 6.08 -8.38 -16.38
C ASP A 70 6.25 -8.27 -14.85
N GLU A 71 7.01 -9.20 -14.30
CA GLU A 71 7.27 -9.25 -12.87
C GLU A 71 8.05 -8.02 -12.36
N GLU A 72 8.81 -7.32 -13.20
CA GLU A 72 9.53 -6.11 -12.79
C GLU A 72 8.57 -4.92 -12.66
N ALA A 73 7.74 -4.69 -13.68
CA ALA A 73 6.71 -3.66 -13.66
C ALA A 73 5.71 -3.87 -12.52
N LYS A 74 5.28 -5.13 -12.33
CA LYS A 74 4.35 -5.53 -11.27
C LYS A 74 4.87 -5.22 -9.86
N ARG A 75 6.18 -5.36 -9.60
CA ARG A 75 6.77 -4.94 -8.32
C ARG A 75 6.53 -3.46 -8.06
N ASN A 76 6.78 -2.60 -9.05
CA ASN A 76 6.54 -1.17 -8.92
C ASN A 76 5.07 -0.88 -8.61
N TYR A 77 4.14 -1.55 -9.31
CA TYR A 77 2.71 -1.36 -9.09
C TYR A 77 2.26 -1.78 -7.69
N LEU A 78 2.70 -2.95 -7.20
CA LEU A 78 2.40 -3.42 -5.85
C LEU A 78 2.87 -2.44 -4.77
N TYR A 79 4.06 -1.86 -4.94
CA TYR A 79 4.57 -0.86 -3.99
C TYR A 79 3.67 0.38 -3.95
N TYR A 80 3.32 0.95 -5.11
CA TYR A 80 2.49 2.16 -5.18
C TYR A 80 1.02 1.91 -4.81
N LEU A 81 0.49 0.70 -5.03
CA LEU A 81 -0.81 0.28 -4.53
C LEU A 81 -0.81 0.23 -2.99
N ALA A 82 0.23 -0.32 -2.37
CA ALA A 82 0.37 -0.31 -0.92
C ALA A 82 0.47 1.11 -0.36
N LEU A 83 1.31 1.95 -0.98
CA LEU A 83 1.48 3.35 -0.59
C LEU A 83 0.15 4.11 -0.70
N GLY A 84 -0.51 4.09 -1.85
CA GLY A 84 -1.76 4.82 -2.07
C GLY A 84 -2.88 4.38 -1.12
N ASN A 85 -3.09 3.06 -0.95
CA ASN A 85 -4.09 2.55 -0.01
C ASN A 85 -3.80 2.98 1.43
N SER A 86 -2.53 2.96 1.85
CA SER A 86 -2.16 3.40 3.20
C SER A 86 -2.44 4.89 3.47
N ARG A 87 -2.29 5.75 2.46
CA ARG A 87 -2.56 7.20 2.56
C ARG A 87 -4.04 7.52 2.68
N ILE A 88 -4.92 6.66 2.15
CA ILE A 88 -6.39 6.77 2.32
C ILE A 88 -6.95 5.88 3.44
N LYS A 89 -6.07 5.35 4.32
CA LYS A 89 -6.40 4.52 5.49
C LYS A 89 -7.01 3.15 5.18
N GLU A 90 -6.87 2.66 3.95
CA GLU A 90 -7.24 1.30 3.55
C GLU A 90 -6.12 0.32 3.94
N TYR A 91 -5.83 0.23 5.24
CA TYR A 91 -4.64 -0.46 5.76
C TYR A 91 -4.63 -1.96 5.47
N SER A 92 -5.78 -2.63 5.52
CA SER A 92 -5.89 -4.05 5.21
C SER A 92 -5.47 -4.36 3.78
N THR A 93 -5.93 -3.55 2.83
CA THR A 93 -5.57 -3.65 1.41
C THR A 93 -4.09 -3.31 1.21
N ALA A 94 -3.60 -2.26 1.85
CA ALA A 94 -2.19 -1.87 1.79
C ALA A 94 -1.26 -3.00 2.28
N LEU A 95 -1.63 -3.69 3.37
CA LEU A 95 -0.88 -4.83 3.91
C LEU A 95 -0.83 -6.02 2.94
N GLN A 96 -1.90 -6.28 2.20
CA GLN A 96 -1.91 -7.35 1.20
C GLN A 96 -0.89 -7.07 0.10
N PHE A 97 -0.90 -5.85 -0.47
CA PHE A 97 0.01 -5.47 -1.54
C PHE A 97 1.47 -5.43 -1.11
N ILE A 98 1.79 -4.86 0.06
CA ILE A 98 3.19 -4.77 0.50
C ILE A 98 3.78 -6.15 0.87
N LYS A 99 2.95 -7.07 1.40
CA LYS A 99 3.37 -8.46 1.65
C LYS A 99 3.62 -9.21 0.35
N ALA A 100 2.77 -9.01 -0.66
CA ALA A 100 2.99 -9.57 -1.99
C ALA A 100 4.31 -9.05 -2.60
N PHE A 101 4.59 -7.75 -2.47
CA PHE A 101 5.88 -7.19 -2.88
C PHE A 101 7.05 -7.86 -2.16
N LEU A 102 6.99 -7.98 -0.83
CA LEU A 102 8.07 -8.57 -0.02
C LEU A 102 8.26 -10.07 -0.26
N HIS A 103 7.24 -10.78 -0.73
CA HIS A 103 7.41 -12.16 -1.19
C HIS A 103 8.35 -12.25 -2.40
N MET A 104 8.32 -11.23 -3.27
CA MET A 104 9.17 -11.15 -4.47
C MET A 104 10.56 -10.56 -4.18
N GLN A 105 10.63 -9.57 -3.28
CA GLN A 105 11.89 -8.94 -2.86
C GLN A 105 12.00 -8.87 -1.32
N PRO A 106 12.36 -9.98 -0.66
CA PRO A 106 12.36 -10.06 0.80
C PRO A 106 13.29 -9.04 1.45
N GLU A 107 14.44 -8.75 0.85
CA GLU A 107 15.49 -7.87 1.39
C GLU A 107 15.29 -6.38 1.07
N ASN A 108 14.17 -6.00 0.45
CA ASN A 108 13.93 -4.60 0.11
C ASN A 108 13.59 -3.77 1.36
N MET A 109 14.55 -2.94 1.78
CA MET A 109 14.42 -2.11 2.99
C MET A 109 13.31 -1.07 2.88
N GLN A 110 13.07 -0.49 1.70
CA GLN A 110 12.01 0.49 1.49
C GLN A 110 10.63 -0.14 1.72
N ALA A 111 10.41 -1.36 1.20
CA ALA A 111 9.17 -2.08 1.40
C ALA A 111 8.97 -2.55 2.85
N ARG A 112 10.04 -2.98 3.53
CA ARG A 112 10.01 -3.30 4.97
C ARG A 112 9.63 -2.07 5.81
N ASN A 113 10.20 -0.91 5.50
CA ASN A 113 9.87 0.35 6.18
C ASN A 113 8.41 0.77 5.95
N LEU A 114 7.90 0.61 4.73
CA LEU A 114 6.50 0.88 4.43
C LEU A 114 5.56 -0.07 5.19
N LEU A 115 5.87 -1.38 5.25
CA LEU A 115 5.12 -2.36 6.04
C LEU A 115 5.04 -1.94 7.52
N MET A 116 6.18 -1.60 8.14
CA MET A 116 6.21 -1.15 9.53
C MET A 116 5.38 0.13 9.74
N THR A 117 5.46 1.07 8.80
CA THR A 117 4.70 2.32 8.84
C THR A 117 3.19 2.06 8.77
N ILE A 118 2.75 1.17 7.88
CA ILE A 118 1.34 0.77 7.74
C ILE A 118 0.84 0.14 9.03
N GLN A 119 1.59 -0.81 9.62
CA GLN A 119 1.21 -1.47 10.87
C GLN A 119 1.07 -0.46 12.02
N LYS A 120 2.06 0.42 12.19
CA LYS A 120 2.05 1.47 13.22
C LYS A 120 0.86 2.43 13.06
N LYS A 121 0.53 2.84 11.84
CA LYS A 121 -0.61 3.74 11.56
C LYS A 121 -1.94 3.04 11.79
N MET A 122 -2.07 1.78 11.37
CA MET A 122 -3.25 0.95 11.61
C MET A 122 -3.53 0.79 13.11
N GLU A 123 -2.48 0.48 13.89
CA GLU A 123 -2.59 0.43 15.36
C GLU A 123 -2.96 1.80 15.91
N SER A 124 -2.22 2.87 15.55
CA SER A 124 -2.47 4.21 16.07
C SER A 124 -3.90 4.72 15.82
N ASP A 125 -4.44 4.48 14.63
CA ASP A 125 -5.80 4.90 14.28
C ASP A 125 -6.86 4.03 14.98
N ALA A 126 -6.58 2.75 15.23
CA ALA A 126 -7.43 1.90 16.07
C ALA A 126 -7.47 2.38 17.54
N HIS A 127 -6.37 2.95 18.06
CA HIS A 127 -6.34 3.52 19.42
C HIS A 127 -7.07 4.87 19.53
N LYS A 128 -7.19 5.64 18.43
CA LYS A 128 -7.86 6.96 18.41
C LYS A 128 -9.38 6.86 18.25
N GLY A 129 -9.89 5.76 17.69
CA GLY A 129 -11.32 5.42 17.69
C GLY A 129 -11.59 4.33 18.71
N MET A 130 -11.85 4.69 19.97
CA MET A 130 -12.02 3.77 21.10
C MET A 130 -12.91 2.54 20.76
N ALA A 131 -12.44 1.33 21.16
CA ALA A 131 -13.13 0.02 21.24
C ALA A 131 -12.82 -1.04 20.14
N VAL A 132 -12.17 -2.14 20.57
CA VAL A 132 -12.21 -3.52 20.03
C VAL A 132 -11.68 -3.70 18.59
N ALA A 133 -10.59 -4.44 18.35
CA ALA A 133 -10.54 -5.88 18.58
C ALA A 133 -9.12 -6.36 18.93
N GLY A 134 -9.01 -7.06 20.07
CA GLY A 134 -7.79 -7.72 20.54
C GLY A 134 -7.38 -8.94 19.72
N ALA A 135 -7.17 -8.78 18.41
CA ALA A 135 -6.78 -9.87 17.51
C ALA A 135 -5.49 -9.63 16.70
N LEU A 136 -4.88 -8.43 16.76
CA LEU A 136 -3.69 -8.12 15.94
C LEU A 136 -2.41 -7.84 16.74
N ALA A 137 -2.40 -8.04 18.05
CA ALA A 137 -1.21 -7.85 18.89
C ALA A 137 -0.19 -9.01 18.84
N LEU A 138 -0.30 -9.93 17.87
CA LEU A 138 0.66 -11.02 17.70
C LEU A 138 1.22 -10.99 16.28
N GLY A 139 2.50 -10.63 16.14
CA GLY A 139 3.23 -11.01 14.94
C GLY A 139 4.38 -10.14 14.47
N LEU A 140 5.21 -9.60 15.36
CA LEU A 140 6.62 -9.34 15.04
C LEU A 140 7.60 -10.08 15.98
N SER A 141 7.09 -10.91 16.89
CA SER A 141 7.90 -11.76 17.78
C SER A 141 7.29 -13.16 17.94
N ALA A 142 7.26 -13.93 16.86
CA ALA A 142 6.94 -15.36 16.93
C ALA A 142 7.79 -16.15 15.94
N VAL A 143 9.12 -16.01 16.06
CA VAL A 143 9.98 -17.16 15.78
C VAL A 143 10.03 -17.92 17.11
N VAL A 144 9.48 -19.14 17.10
CA VAL A 144 9.40 -20.12 18.20
C VAL A 144 8.18 -20.01 19.15
N GLY A 145 7.09 -20.67 18.75
CA GLY A 145 6.35 -21.61 19.61
C GLY A 145 5.33 -21.05 20.61
N ILE A 146 4.06 -20.98 20.22
CA ILE A 146 2.92 -21.19 21.14
C ILE A 146 1.84 -22.00 20.43
N GLY A 147 1.97 -23.32 20.50
CA GLY A 147 0.83 -24.24 20.57
C GLY A 147 0.70 -24.72 22.02
N PHE A 148 -0.52 -24.98 22.47
CA PHE A 148 -1.01 -25.20 23.85
C PHE A 148 -1.54 -23.94 24.54
N ALA A 149 -2.74 -23.88 25.10
CA ALA A 149 -3.91 -24.75 25.01
C ALA A 149 -5.11 -23.91 25.44
N LEU A 150 -6.16 -23.89 24.63
CA LEU A 150 -7.51 -23.55 25.08
C LEU A 150 -8.16 -24.84 25.55
N ALA A 151 -8.37 -25.01 26.86
CA ALA A 151 -9.21 -26.08 27.39
C ALA A 151 -10.01 -25.60 28.61
N LYS A 152 -11.15 -25.00 28.28
CA LYS A 152 -12.49 -25.31 28.82
C LYS A 152 -12.62 -25.50 30.34
N ASN A 153 -13.30 -24.53 30.96
CA ASN A 153 -14.10 -24.67 32.17
C ASN A 153 -14.88 -26.01 32.20
N LEU A 154 -14.57 -26.90 33.14
CA LEU A 154 -15.49 -27.94 33.61
C LEU A 154 -15.25 -28.28 35.10
N ASN A 155 -16.34 -28.19 35.85
CA ASN A 155 -16.66 -28.77 37.16
C ASN A 155 -16.14 -28.11 38.45
N LYS A 156 -17.06 -27.32 39.04
CA LYS A 156 -17.41 -27.38 40.47
C LYS A 156 -17.69 -28.84 40.90
N LYS A 157 -17.07 -29.27 42.00
CA LYS A 157 -17.78 -29.97 43.08
C LYS A 157 -17.04 -29.73 44.40
#